data_AF-A0A3B1DEA5-F1
#
_entry.id   AF-A0A3B1DEA5-F1
#
_cell.length_a   1.000
_cell.length_b   1.000
_cell.length_c   1.000
_cell.angle_alpha   90.00
_cell.angle_beta   90.00
_cell.angle_gamma   90.00
#
_symmetry.space_group_name_H-M   'P 1'
#
loop_
_entity.id
_entity.type
_entity.pdbx_description
1 polymer ?
#
loop_
_entity_poly.entity_id
_entity_poly.type
_entity_poly.pdbx_seq_one_letter_code
_entity_poly.pdbx_strand_id
1 'polypeptide(L)'
;MVSAQTPLGAGLAFAARYEWEVLGTGKKKVALCYLGDGAIDQGAFHEALNMASLFGLPVIYIIENNGYSMGTAIERHTANCKDLISRGKSYGIKSIEIDGFDVLNVYDEFKPFADECRDLQRPGFVDLKTYRYMGHSLSDPQKYRTKEEVDSWKEKDSIAALADHLLTSKAEGGRECLTEAEWKAMRKEIAEVVRDSVDFAEKAAEPDVEAELYSDVYINPLPQSSPIRDFTQGEKNPLL
;
A
#
# COMPACT_ATOMS: atom_id res chain seq x y z
N MET A 1 -11.88 7.67 -5.44
CA MET A 1 -12.17 6.61 -6.44
C MET A 1 -11.19 5.48 -6.22
N VAL A 2 -11.64 4.23 -6.17
CA VAL A 2 -10.75 3.07 -5.99
C VAL A 2 -9.89 2.91 -7.25
N SER A 3 -8.63 2.49 -7.11
CA SER A 3 -7.67 2.29 -8.21
C SER A 3 -7.08 3.56 -8.85
N ALA A 4 -7.47 4.77 -8.41
CA ALA A 4 -6.89 6.02 -8.92
C ALA A 4 -5.37 6.14 -8.66
N GLN A 5 -4.85 5.43 -7.66
CA GLN A 5 -3.42 5.34 -7.38
C GLN A 5 -2.63 4.55 -8.44
N THR A 6 -3.29 3.74 -9.27
CA THR A 6 -2.59 2.90 -10.27
C THR A 6 -1.91 3.72 -11.36
N PRO A 7 -2.57 4.67 -12.07
CA PRO A 7 -1.87 5.55 -13.00
C PRO A 7 -0.91 6.52 -12.29
N LEU A 8 -1.19 6.93 -11.04
CA LEU A 8 -0.26 7.76 -10.26
C LEU A 8 1.04 7.01 -9.94
N GLY A 9 0.96 5.73 -9.56
CA GLY A 9 2.12 4.87 -9.35
C GLY A 9 2.97 4.71 -10.61
N ALA A 10 2.32 4.54 -11.76
CA ALA A 10 3.00 4.54 -13.06
C ALA A 10 3.69 5.91 -13.34
N GLY A 11 3.01 7.02 -13.06
CA GLY A 11 3.58 8.36 -13.20
C GLY A 11 4.80 8.63 -12.31
N LEU A 12 4.75 8.19 -11.05
CA LEU A 12 5.88 8.26 -10.12
C LEU A 12 7.06 7.41 -10.60
N ALA A 13 6.80 6.21 -11.12
CA ALA A 13 7.83 5.36 -11.70
C ALA A 13 8.44 5.96 -12.98
N PHE A 14 7.62 6.58 -13.83
CA PHE A 14 8.08 7.33 -14.99
C PHE A 14 9.00 8.48 -14.58
N ALA A 15 8.57 9.30 -13.63
CA ALA A 15 9.38 10.43 -13.15
C ALA A 15 10.73 9.95 -12.58
N ALA A 16 10.72 8.93 -11.73
CA ALA A 16 11.95 8.36 -11.16
C ALA A 16 12.90 7.80 -12.23
N ARG A 17 12.36 7.13 -13.25
CA ARG A 17 13.16 6.63 -14.38
C ARG A 17 13.70 7.79 -15.21
N TYR A 18 12.89 8.82 -15.48
CA TYR A 18 13.30 10.01 -16.23
C TYR A 18 14.43 10.79 -15.52
N GLU A 19 14.33 10.97 -14.21
CA GLU A 19 15.39 11.56 -13.37
C GLU A 19 16.73 10.80 -13.52
N TRP A 20 16.67 9.47 -13.55
CA TRP A 20 17.85 8.62 -13.63
C TRP A 20 18.41 8.49 -15.06
N GLU A 21 17.56 8.17 -16.04
CA GLU A 21 17.95 7.83 -17.41
C GLU A 21 18.16 9.07 -18.30
N VAL A 22 17.32 10.08 -18.16
CA VAL A 22 17.30 11.24 -19.06
C VAL A 22 18.01 12.44 -18.45
N LEU A 23 17.70 12.77 -17.18
CA LEU A 23 18.30 13.93 -16.51
C LEU A 23 19.66 13.63 -15.89
N GLY A 24 19.95 12.36 -15.57
CA GLY A 24 21.18 11.95 -14.90
C GLY A 24 21.31 12.50 -13.47
N THR A 25 20.21 12.94 -12.85
CA THR A 25 20.18 13.53 -11.50
C THR A 25 19.67 12.54 -10.45
N GLY A 26 19.00 11.47 -10.87
CA GLY A 26 18.39 10.46 -10.00
C GLY A 26 19.19 9.17 -9.86
N LYS A 27 18.73 8.32 -8.94
CA LYS A 27 19.12 6.91 -8.84
C LYS A 27 17.95 6.05 -9.32
N LYS A 28 18.21 4.81 -9.72
CA LYS A 28 17.15 3.82 -9.97
C LYS A 28 16.26 3.69 -8.73
N LYS A 29 14.96 3.91 -8.89
CA LYS A 29 13.93 3.69 -7.87
C LYS A 29 12.88 2.72 -8.42
N VAL A 30 12.03 2.23 -7.53
CA VAL A 30 10.83 1.46 -7.88
C VAL A 30 9.65 2.05 -7.11
N ALA A 31 8.53 2.30 -7.77
CA ALA A 31 7.30 2.74 -7.12
C ALA A 31 6.52 1.51 -6.64
N LEU A 32 6.10 1.50 -5.39
CA LEU A 32 5.21 0.46 -4.86
C LEU A 32 3.78 0.98 -4.88
N CYS A 33 2.91 0.29 -5.62
CA CYS A 33 1.50 0.67 -5.77
C CYS A 33 0.63 -0.39 -5.12
N TYR A 34 0.10 -0.10 -3.93
CA TYR A 34 -0.78 -1.00 -3.18
C TYR A 34 -2.25 -0.82 -3.58
N LEU A 35 -2.97 -1.94 -3.65
CA LEU A 35 -4.39 -1.97 -3.95
C LEU A 35 -5.02 -3.28 -3.46
N GLY A 36 -6.32 -3.27 -3.15
CA GLY A 36 -7.07 -4.49 -2.82
C GLY A 36 -7.49 -5.28 -4.05
N ASP A 37 -7.93 -6.52 -3.85
CA ASP A 37 -8.45 -7.41 -4.89
C ASP A 37 -9.60 -6.78 -5.70
N GLY A 38 -10.52 -6.05 -5.06
CA GLY A 38 -11.59 -5.35 -5.78
C GLY A 38 -11.15 -4.21 -6.70
N ALA A 39 -9.96 -3.65 -6.49
CA ALA A 39 -9.47 -2.51 -7.26
C ALA A 39 -8.94 -2.90 -8.65
N ILE A 40 -8.63 -4.20 -8.86
CA ILE A 40 -8.05 -4.71 -10.11
C ILE A 40 -9.06 -4.77 -11.25
N ASP A 41 -10.35 -4.74 -10.94
CA ASP A 41 -11.43 -4.78 -11.94
C ASP A 41 -11.78 -3.38 -12.48
N GLN A 42 -11.04 -2.34 -12.08
CA GLN A 42 -11.19 -0.97 -12.59
C GLN A 42 -10.43 -0.77 -13.92
N GLY A 43 -11.02 -0.01 -14.86
CA GLY A 43 -10.38 0.27 -16.16
C GLY A 43 -9.00 0.93 -16.04
N ALA A 44 -8.85 1.89 -15.11
CA ALA A 44 -7.60 2.60 -14.88
C ALA A 44 -6.42 1.67 -14.52
N PHE A 45 -6.70 0.55 -13.84
CA PHE A 45 -5.67 -0.46 -13.54
C PHE A 45 -5.13 -1.08 -14.82
N HIS A 46 -6.01 -1.48 -15.75
CA HIS A 46 -5.63 -2.08 -17.03
C HIS A 46 -4.84 -1.11 -17.92
N GLU A 47 -5.26 0.15 -17.95
CA GLU A 47 -4.54 1.22 -18.68
C GLU A 47 -3.14 1.43 -18.09
N ALA A 48 -3.02 1.50 -16.76
CA ALA A 48 -1.75 1.68 -16.05
C ALA A 48 -0.80 0.49 -16.26
N LEU A 49 -1.29 -0.76 -16.24
CA LEU A 49 -0.48 -1.95 -16.52
C LEU A 49 0.05 -1.94 -17.95
N ASN A 50 -0.81 -1.61 -18.92
CA ASN A 50 -0.39 -1.49 -20.32
C ASN A 50 0.72 -0.47 -20.49
N MET A 51 0.56 0.73 -19.92
CA MET A 51 1.55 1.80 -20.00
C MET A 51 2.85 1.44 -19.28
N ALA A 52 2.76 0.83 -18.09
CA ALA A 52 3.92 0.40 -17.33
C ALA A 52 4.73 -0.66 -18.07
N SER A 53 4.07 -1.61 -18.73
CA SER A 53 4.73 -2.61 -19.57
C SER A 53 5.34 -2.00 -20.82
N LEU A 54 4.55 -1.24 -21.58
CA LEU A 54 4.98 -0.61 -22.84
C LEU A 54 6.21 0.27 -22.66
N PHE A 55 6.27 1.03 -21.56
CA PHE A 55 7.38 1.96 -21.31
C PHE A 55 8.48 1.37 -20.43
N GLY A 56 8.33 0.15 -19.90
CA GLY A 56 9.28 -0.43 -18.94
C GLY A 56 9.38 0.43 -17.67
N LEU A 57 8.26 0.73 -17.01
CA LEU A 57 8.28 1.57 -15.81
C LEU A 57 8.56 0.71 -14.57
N PRO A 58 9.48 1.12 -13.68
CA PRO A 58 9.77 0.40 -12.44
C PRO A 58 8.66 0.64 -11.40
N VAL A 59 7.47 0.07 -11.64
CA VAL A 59 6.34 0.06 -10.70
C VAL A 59 5.97 -1.37 -10.36
N ILE A 60 5.78 -1.65 -9.07
CA ILE A 60 5.26 -2.94 -8.59
C ILE A 60 3.82 -2.73 -8.14
N TYR A 61 2.88 -3.38 -8.83
CA TYR A 61 1.48 -3.42 -8.43
C TYR A 61 1.29 -4.56 -7.42
N ILE A 62 0.97 -4.22 -6.17
CA ILE A 62 0.86 -5.14 -5.05
C ILE A 62 -0.61 -5.28 -4.69
N ILE A 63 -1.18 -6.44 -4.98
CA ILE A 63 -2.56 -6.74 -4.69
C ILE A 63 -2.63 -7.37 -3.30
N GLU A 64 -3.12 -6.62 -2.32
CA GLU A 64 -3.44 -7.14 -0.99
C GLU A 64 -4.75 -7.92 -1.09
N ASN A 65 -4.62 -9.18 -1.47
CA ASN A 65 -5.72 -10.06 -1.76
C ASN A 65 -6.28 -10.65 -0.46
N ASN A 66 -7.26 -9.95 0.11
CA ASN A 66 -7.96 -10.39 1.32
C ASN A 66 -9.25 -11.18 1.02
N GLY A 67 -9.56 -11.41 -0.26
CA GLY A 67 -10.73 -12.15 -0.73
C GLY A 67 -12.05 -11.37 -0.75
N TYR A 68 -12.07 -10.10 -0.32
CA TYR A 68 -13.30 -9.31 -0.18
C TYR A 68 -13.14 -7.83 -0.57
N SER A 69 -13.90 -7.42 -1.59
CA SER A 69 -14.14 -6.01 -1.89
C SER A 69 -15.35 -5.48 -1.12
N MET A 70 -15.09 -4.77 -0.02
CA MET A 70 -16.08 -4.42 0.99
C MET A 70 -16.75 -5.68 1.56
N GLY A 71 -17.93 -6.03 1.02
CA GLY A 71 -18.69 -7.25 1.35
C GLY A 71 -18.91 -8.20 0.18
N THR A 72 -18.32 -7.92 -0.98
CA THR A 72 -18.40 -8.77 -2.16
C THR A 72 -17.20 -9.71 -2.17
N ALA A 73 -17.44 -11.01 -2.04
CA ALA A 73 -16.38 -12.02 -2.16
C ALA A 73 -15.74 -11.98 -3.56
N ILE A 74 -14.44 -12.27 -3.63
CA ILE A 74 -13.64 -12.17 -4.87
C ILE A 74 -14.20 -12.99 -6.04
N GLU A 75 -14.74 -14.18 -5.74
CA GLU A 75 -15.38 -15.07 -6.72
C GLU A 75 -16.61 -14.44 -7.40
N ARG A 76 -17.19 -13.39 -6.80
CA ARG A 76 -18.38 -12.70 -7.28
C ARG A 76 -18.08 -11.45 -8.10
N HIS A 77 -16.84 -10.95 -8.09
CA HIS A 77 -16.46 -9.76 -8.87
C HIS A 77 -15.30 -9.99 -9.84
N THR A 78 -14.43 -10.98 -9.57
CA THR A 78 -13.28 -11.29 -10.43
C THR A 78 -13.42 -12.65 -11.10
N ALA A 79 -13.49 -12.67 -12.43
CA ALA A 79 -13.72 -13.89 -13.21
C ALA A 79 -12.61 -14.96 -13.04
N ASN A 80 -11.34 -14.56 -12.92
CA ASN A 80 -10.21 -15.46 -12.68
C ASN A 80 -9.64 -15.28 -11.26
N CYS A 81 -10.51 -15.28 -10.25
CA CYS A 81 -10.16 -14.99 -8.85
C CYS A 81 -9.07 -15.91 -8.25
N LYS A 82 -8.87 -17.12 -8.80
CA LYS A 82 -7.88 -18.09 -8.32
C LYS A 82 -6.46 -17.84 -8.82
N ASP A 83 -6.30 -17.01 -9.86
CA ASP A 83 -5.01 -16.74 -10.51
C ASP A 83 -4.94 -15.24 -10.86
N LEU A 84 -4.75 -14.38 -9.85
CA LEU A 84 -4.64 -12.94 -10.09
C LEU A 84 -3.33 -12.59 -10.79
N ILE A 85 -2.27 -13.40 -10.64
CA ILE A 85 -0.99 -13.18 -11.31
C ILE A 85 -1.13 -13.23 -12.84
N SER A 86 -2.14 -13.92 -13.38
CA SER A 86 -2.53 -13.87 -14.80
C SER A 86 -2.80 -12.45 -15.31
N ARG A 87 -3.29 -11.54 -14.45
CA ARG A 87 -3.57 -10.14 -14.80
C ARG A 87 -2.28 -9.39 -15.16
N GLY A 88 -1.22 -9.57 -14.38
CA GLY A 88 0.10 -9.01 -14.74
C GLY A 88 0.69 -9.69 -15.97
N LYS A 89 0.60 -11.03 -16.02
CA LYS A 89 1.16 -11.84 -17.13
C LYS A 89 0.54 -11.48 -18.48
N SER A 90 -0.74 -11.11 -18.54
CA SER A 90 -1.40 -10.73 -19.80
C SER A 90 -0.82 -9.46 -20.44
N TYR A 91 -0.11 -8.63 -19.67
CA TYR A 91 0.62 -7.47 -20.17
C TYR A 91 2.12 -7.73 -20.31
N GLY A 92 2.59 -8.97 -20.17
CA GLY A 92 4.01 -9.30 -20.20
C GLY A 92 4.78 -8.87 -18.94
N ILE A 93 4.07 -8.57 -17.84
CA ILE A 93 4.68 -8.19 -16.56
C ILE A 93 5.06 -9.46 -15.79
N LYS A 94 6.25 -9.48 -15.18
CA LYS A 94 6.64 -10.57 -14.27
C LYS A 94 5.73 -10.50 -13.04
N SER A 95 5.05 -11.60 -12.76
CA SER A 95 4.11 -11.69 -11.66
C SER A 95 4.50 -12.81 -10.70
N ILE A 96 4.45 -12.54 -9.39
CA ILE A 96 4.64 -13.52 -8.32
C ILE A 96 3.46 -13.53 -7.37
N GLU A 97 3.26 -14.64 -6.67
CA GLU A 97 2.28 -14.79 -5.61
C GLU A 97 3.05 -15.03 -4.31
N ILE A 98 2.67 -14.34 -3.23
CA ILE A 98 3.34 -14.42 -1.94
C ILE A 98 2.29 -14.72 -0.87
N ASP A 99 2.58 -15.68 0.02
CA ASP A 99 1.81 -15.86 1.25
C ASP A 99 2.13 -14.72 2.23
N GLY A 100 1.17 -13.83 2.45
CA GLY A 100 1.30 -12.68 3.34
C GLY A 100 1.18 -13.00 4.83
N PHE A 101 0.87 -14.24 5.21
CA PHE A 101 0.87 -14.66 6.61
C PHE A 101 2.25 -15.07 7.13
N ASP A 102 3.18 -15.39 6.24
CA ASP A 102 4.57 -15.67 6.58
C ASP A 102 5.45 -14.44 6.29
N VAL A 103 5.79 -13.69 7.35
CA VAL A 103 6.57 -12.45 7.24
C VAL A 103 7.97 -12.69 6.65
N LEU A 104 8.57 -13.86 6.93
CA LEU A 104 9.88 -14.21 6.38
C LEU A 104 9.76 -14.49 4.88
N ASN A 105 8.74 -15.25 4.48
CA ASN A 105 8.46 -15.50 3.07
C ASN A 105 8.19 -14.19 2.30
N VAL A 106 7.42 -13.26 2.89
CA VAL A 106 7.21 -11.93 2.29
C VAL A 106 8.55 -11.23 2.05
N TYR A 107 9.46 -11.23 3.02
CA TYR A 107 10.77 -10.60 2.84
C TYR A 107 11.62 -11.31 1.77
N ASP A 108 11.72 -12.63 1.87
CA ASP A 108 12.58 -13.46 1.02
C ASP A 108 12.13 -13.46 -0.45
N GLU A 109 10.83 -13.35 -0.72
CA GLU A 109 10.31 -13.25 -2.08
C GLU A 109 10.28 -11.79 -2.59
N PHE A 110 9.80 -10.85 -1.78
CA PHE A 110 9.55 -9.49 -2.23
C PHE A 110 10.83 -8.68 -2.40
N LYS A 111 11.83 -8.84 -1.51
CA LYS A 111 13.09 -8.10 -1.59
C LYS A 111 13.84 -8.33 -2.91
N PRO A 112 14.18 -9.57 -3.32
CA PRO A 112 14.87 -9.80 -4.59
C PRO A 112 14.01 -9.41 -5.78
N PHE A 113 12.69 -9.61 -5.72
CA PHE A 113 11.78 -9.18 -6.77
C PHE A 113 11.76 -7.67 -6.96
N ALA A 114 11.74 -6.91 -5.86
CA ALA A 114 11.77 -5.46 -5.88
C ALA A 114 13.12 -4.91 -6.35
N ASP A 115 14.22 -5.54 -5.95
CA ASP A 115 15.55 -5.22 -6.47
C ASP A 115 15.63 -5.46 -7.98
N GLU A 116 15.14 -6.60 -8.47
CA GLU A 116 15.16 -6.90 -9.91
C GLU A 116 14.31 -5.92 -10.72
N CYS A 117 13.12 -5.53 -10.25
CA CYS A 117 12.29 -4.51 -10.91
C CYS A 117 12.99 -3.14 -10.92
N ARG A 118 13.67 -2.78 -9.82
CA ARG A 118 14.47 -1.56 -9.72
C ARG A 118 15.67 -1.59 -10.65
N ASP A 119 16.42 -2.69 -10.68
CA ASP A 119 17.68 -2.76 -11.43
C ASP A 119 17.45 -2.89 -12.94
N LEU A 120 16.46 -3.67 -13.35
CA LEU A 120 16.10 -3.83 -14.75
C LEU A 120 15.18 -2.73 -15.27
N GLN A 121 14.72 -1.82 -14.39
CA GLN A 121 13.80 -0.74 -14.72
C GLN A 121 12.58 -1.26 -15.47
N ARG A 122 11.82 -2.13 -14.80
CA ARG A 122 10.66 -2.82 -15.39
C ARG A 122 9.55 -3.01 -14.37
N PRO A 123 8.30 -3.19 -14.81
CA PRO A 123 7.20 -3.37 -13.89
C PRO A 123 7.21 -4.76 -13.24
N GLY A 124 6.55 -4.84 -12.09
CA GLY A 124 6.26 -6.08 -11.39
C GLY A 124 4.80 -6.15 -10.97
N PHE A 125 4.32 -7.36 -10.71
CA PHE A 125 3.00 -7.63 -10.15
C PHE A 125 3.12 -8.64 -9.02
N VAL A 126 2.45 -8.39 -7.90
CA VAL A 126 2.45 -9.28 -6.74
C VAL A 126 1.01 -9.53 -6.30
N ASP A 127 0.60 -10.79 -6.25
CA ASP A 127 -0.60 -11.22 -5.54
C ASP A 127 -0.20 -11.60 -4.11
N LEU A 128 -0.42 -10.69 -3.16
CA LEU A 128 -0.10 -10.89 -1.75
C LEU A 128 -1.33 -11.44 -1.04
N LYS A 129 -1.32 -12.74 -0.73
CA LYS A 129 -2.43 -13.41 -0.05
C LYS A 129 -2.50 -12.95 1.40
N THR A 130 -3.66 -12.48 1.82
CA THR A 130 -3.86 -12.02 3.20
C THR A 130 -5.34 -12.17 3.60
N TYR A 131 -5.73 -11.63 4.75
CA TYR A 131 -7.12 -11.60 5.17
C TYR A 131 -7.41 -10.43 6.11
N ARG A 132 -8.58 -9.79 5.93
CA ARG A 132 -9.02 -8.69 6.80
C ARG A 132 -9.90 -9.22 7.92
N TYR A 133 -9.36 -9.29 9.14
CA TYR A 133 -10.08 -9.80 10.33
C TYR A 133 -11.29 -8.96 10.74
N MET A 134 -11.22 -7.65 10.51
CA MET A 134 -12.28 -6.71 10.88
C MET A 134 -13.20 -6.41 9.68
N GLY A 135 -14.28 -5.66 9.94
CA GLY A 135 -15.14 -5.13 8.89
C GLY A 135 -14.38 -4.19 7.95
N HIS A 136 -14.98 -3.90 6.80
CA HIS A 136 -14.42 -2.97 5.82
C HIS A 136 -14.20 -1.57 6.41
N SER A 137 -15.07 -1.17 7.33
CA SER A 137 -15.00 0.05 8.11
C SER A 137 -15.56 -0.22 9.51
N LEU A 138 -15.44 0.75 10.41
CA LEU A 138 -16.04 0.70 11.75
C LEU A 138 -17.57 0.47 11.72
N SER A 139 -18.23 0.85 10.63
CA SER A 139 -19.67 0.71 10.44
C SER A 139 -20.11 -0.59 9.75
N ASP A 140 -19.16 -1.43 9.31
CA ASP A 140 -19.47 -2.65 8.57
C ASP A 140 -19.85 -3.81 9.51
N PRO A 141 -21.09 -4.34 9.42
CA PRO A 141 -21.56 -5.43 10.28
C PRO A 141 -21.07 -6.83 9.85
N GLN A 142 -20.31 -6.96 8.76
CA GLN A 142 -19.65 -8.21 8.33
C GLN A 142 -20.59 -9.38 7.98
N LYS A 143 -21.83 -9.11 7.55
CA LYS A 143 -22.86 -10.13 7.28
C LYS A 143 -22.57 -11.09 6.11
N TYR A 144 -21.46 -10.91 5.42
CA TYR A 144 -21.06 -11.64 4.21
C TYR A 144 -19.99 -12.71 4.47
N ARG A 145 -19.57 -12.90 5.73
CA ARG A 145 -18.56 -13.88 6.16
C ARG A 145 -19.03 -14.58 7.42
N THR A 146 -18.60 -15.82 7.59
CA THR A 146 -18.89 -16.58 8.81
C THR A 146 -17.88 -16.26 9.90
N LYS A 147 -18.24 -16.47 11.16
CA LYS A 147 -17.31 -16.30 12.27
C LYS A 147 -16.20 -17.34 12.20
N GLU A 148 -16.55 -18.56 11.82
CA GLU A 148 -15.67 -19.72 11.68
C GLU A 148 -14.58 -19.46 10.63
N GLU A 149 -14.94 -18.87 9.49
CA GLU A 149 -13.98 -18.44 8.47
C GLU A 149 -12.97 -17.45 9.04
N VAL A 150 -13.45 -16.37 9.68
CA VAL A 150 -12.59 -15.33 10.26
C VAL A 150 -11.65 -15.89 11.33
N ASP A 151 -12.18 -16.74 12.22
CA ASP A 151 -11.40 -17.33 13.31
C ASP A 151 -10.32 -18.28 12.76
N SER A 152 -10.60 -19.04 11.69
CA SER A 152 -9.58 -19.88 11.02
C SER A 152 -8.41 -19.08 10.43
N TRP A 153 -8.62 -17.81 10.05
CA TRP A 153 -7.55 -16.93 9.57
C TRP A 153 -6.80 -16.25 10.72
N LYS A 154 -7.44 -16.04 11.87
CA LYS A 154 -6.77 -15.52 13.08
C LYS A 154 -5.83 -16.54 13.69
N GLU A 155 -6.10 -17.83 13.53
CA GLU A 155 -5.16 -18.90 13.92
C GLU A 155 -3.83 -18.83 13.17
N LYS A 156 -3.79 -18.13 12.02
CA LYS A 156 -2.61 -17.90 11.20
C LYS A 156 -1.98 -16.52 11.41
N ASP A 157 -2.26 -15.83 12.52
CA ASP A 157 -1.76 -14.48 12.77
C ASP A 157 -0.24 -14.37 12.54
N SER A 158 0.15 -13.50 11.62
CA SER A 158 1.53 -13.37 11.15
C SER A 158 2.46 -12.77 12.20
N ILE A 159 1.94 -11.95 13.12
CA ILE A 159 2.70 -11.39 14.24
C ILE A 159 2.95 -12.48 15.26
N ALA A 160 1.93 -13.28 15.59
CA ALA A 160 2.07 -14.39 16.52
C ALA A 160 3.04 -15.45 15.99
N ALA A 161 2.91 -15.82 14.71
CA ALA A 161 3.79 -16.79 14.06
C ALA A 161 5.25 -16.32 14.04
N LEU A 162 5.50 -15.04 13.68
CA LEU A 162 6.85 -14.49 13.71
C LEU A 162 7.41 -14.40 15.13
N ALA A 163 6.61 -13.97 16.11
CA ALA A 163 7.06 -13.89 17.50
C ALA A 163 7.45 -15.26 18.05
N ASP A 164 6.63 -16.30 17.80
CA ASP A 164 6.94 -17.68 18.18
C ASP A 164 8.27 -18.13 17.58
N HIS A 165 8.43 -17.97 16.27
CA HIS A 165 9.68 -18.30 15.58
C HIS A 165 10.91 -17.60 16.19
N LEU A 166 10.81 -16.31 16.52
CA LEU A 166 11.94 -15.56 17.11
C LEU A 166 12.26 -15.98 18.54
N LEU A 167 11.24 -16.38 19.33
CA LEU A 167 11.39 -16.88 20.70
C LEU A 167 11.97 -18.29 20.73
N THR A 168 11.60 -19.16 19.78
CA THR A 168 12.06 -20.56 19.72
C THR A 168 13.34 -20.76 18.92
N SER A 169 13.76 -19.78 18.11
CA SER A 169 14.90 -19.89 17.19
C SER A 169 16.15 -20.52 17.80
N LYS A 170 16.52 -20.15 19.03
CA LYS A 170 17.68 -20.73 19.75
C LYS A 170 17.50 -22.21 20.06
N ALA A 171 16.30 -22.61 20.50
CA ALA A 171 15.98 -24.01 20.83
C ALA A 171 15.98 -24.91 19.57
N GLU A 172 15.68 -24.32 18.41
CA GLU A 172 15.68 -24.96 17.10
C GLU A 172 17.08 -25.01 16.44
N GLY A 173 18.13 -24.61 17.16
CA GLY A 173 19.52 -24.60 16.67
C GLY A 173 19.93 -23.32 15.94
N GLY A 174 19.08 -22.28 15.96
CA GLY A 174 19.39 -20.93 15.51
C GLY A 174 20.07 -20.08 16.58
N ARG A 175 20.08 -18.75 16.36
CA ARG A 175 20.60 -17.77 17.32
C ARG A 175 19.47 -17.27 18.23
N GLU A 176 19.83 -16.80 19.42
CA GLU A 176 18.88 -16.06 20.24
C GLU A 176 18.51 -14.75 19.51
N CYS A 177 17.22 -14.62 19.20
CA CYS A 177 16.68 -13.48 18.44
C CYS A 177 15.76 -12.61 19.29
N LEU A 178 15.00 -13.22 20.20
CA LEU A 178 14.05 -12.55 21.07
C LEU A 178 13.85 -13.36 22.35
N THR A 179 13.75 -12.69 23.50
CA THR A 179 13.33 -13.28 24.77
C THR A 179 11.91 -12.85 25.14
N GLU A 180 11.24 -13.62 26.00
CA GLU A 180 9.88 -13.25 26.49
C GLU A 180 9.86 -11.89 27.20
N ALA A 181 10.94 -11.55 27.92
CA ALA A 181 11.07 -10.25 28.58
C ALA A 181 11.17 -9.11 27.56
N GLU A 182 11.96 -9.27 26.50
CA GLU A 182 12.09 -8.30 25.40
C GLU A 182 10.78 -8.17 24.62
N TRP A 183 10.10 -9.29 24.33
CA TRP A 183 8.81 -9.28 23.65
C TRP A 183 7.76 -8.49 24.44
N LYS A 184 7.64 -8.77 25.74
CA LYS A 184 6.72 -8.05 26.62
C LYS A 184 7.09 -6.57 26.74
N ALA A 185 8.38 -6.24 26.82
CA ALA A 185 8.85 -4.86 26.87
C ALA A 185 8.49 -4.10 25.58
N MET A 186 8.72 -4.69 24.40
CA MET A 186 8.39 -4.11 23.10
C MET A 186 6.90 -3.84 22.97
N ARG A 187 6.04 -4.79 23.37
CA ARG A 187 4.58 -4.59 23.35
C ARG A 187 4.13 -3.44 24.25
N LYS A 188 4.77 -3.30 25.42
CA LYS A 188 4.49 -2.19 26.34
C LYS A 188 4.91 -0.86 25.72
N GLU A 189 6.10 -0.79 25.15
CA GLU A 189 6.63 0.39 24.48
C GLU A 189 5.69 0.83 23.33
N ILE A 190 5.28 -0.09 22.46
CA ILE A 190 4.35 0.23 21.36
C ILE A 190 2.99 0.71 21.89
N ALA A 191 2.48 0.13 22.97
CA ALA A 191 1.23 0.59 23.57
C ALA A 191 1.35 2.02 24.14
N GLU A 192 2.51 2.38 24.71
CA GLU A 192 2.80 3.73 25.17
C GLU A 192 2.89 4.71 23.99
N VAL A 193 3.58 4.35 22.90
CA VAL A 193 3.65 5.16 21.67
C VAL A 193 2.25 5.42 21.09
N VAL A 194 1.40 4.39 21.02
CA VAL A 194 0.03 4.53 20.52
C VAL A 194 -0.79 5.45 21.42
N ARG A 195 -0.74 5.27 22.74
CA ARG A 195 -1.45 6.14 23.69
C ARG A 195 -1.00 7.59 23.54
N ASP A 196 0.31 7.83 23.51
CA ASP A 196 0.87 9.17 23.43
C ASP A 196 0.51 9.84 22.07
N SER A 197 0.40 9.06 20.99
CA SER A 197 -0.07 9.54 19.67
C SER A 197 -1.55 9.93 19.70
N VAL A 198 -2.40 9.15 20.36
CA VAL A 198 -3.83 9.46 20.54
C VAL A 198 -3.97 10.72 21.41
N ASP A 199 -3.27 10.79 22.53
CA ASP A 199 -3.25 11.95 23.42
C ASP A 199 -2.81 13.22 22.68
N PHE A 200 -1.79 13.13 21.82
CA PHE A 200 -1.34 14.23 20.99
C PHE A 200 -2.43 14.68 20.01
N ALA A 201 -3.08 13.74 19.32
CA ALA A 201 -4.13 14.04 18.36
C ALA A 201 -5.38 14.66 19.02
N GLU A 202 -5.81 14.16 20.18
CA GLU A 202 -6.96 14.69 20.92
C GLU A 202 -6.71 16.06 21.54
N LYS A 203 -5.45 16.37 21.89
CA LYS A 203 -5.05 17.68 22.45
C LYS A 203 -4.66 18.69 21.36
N ALA A 204 -4.53 18.26 20.11
CA ALA A 204 -4.23 19.16 19.01
C ALA A 204 -5.36 20.20 18.88
N ALA A 205 -4.98 21.45 18.64
CA ALA A 205 -5.98 22.48 18.37
C ALA A 205 -6.73 22.12 17.07
N GLU A 206 -8.05 22.34 17.08
CA GLU A 206 -8.83 22.28 15.85
C GLU A 206 -8.25 23.25 14.81
N PRO A 207 -8.20 22.86 13.52
CA PRO A 207 -7.78 23.77 12.47
C PRO A 207 -8.60 25.05 12.49
N ASP A 208 -7.96 26.21 12.33
CA ASP A 208 -8.68 27.46 12.13
C ASP A 208 -9.42 27.38 10.80
N VAL A 209 -10.75 27.23 10.86
CA VAL A 209 -11.62 27.08 9.70
C VAL A 209 -11.42 28.24 8.73
N GLU A 210 -11.22 29.45 9.24
CA GLU A 210 -11.00 30.59 8.37
C GLU A 210 -9.64 30.44 7.68
N ALA A 211 -8.54 30.15 8.38
CA ALA A 211 -7.24 30.04 7.74
C ALA A 211 -7.11 28.84 6.78
N GLU A 212 -7.62 27.67 7.18
CA GLU A 212 -7.29 26.38 6.55
C GLU A 212 -8.29 25.90 5.50
N LEU A 213 -9.55 26.33 5.54
CA LEU A 213 -10.56 25.81 4.61
C LEU A 213 -10.25 26.17 3.13
N TYR A 214 -9.47 27.22 2.91
CA TYR A 214 -9.15 27.75 1.58
C TYR A 214 -7.65 27.76 1.27
N SER A 215 -6.80 27.23 2.17
CA SER A 215 -5.38 27.01 1.91
C SER A 215 -5.18 25.82 0.96
N ASP A 216 -4.01 25.73 0.32
CA ASP A 216 -3.56 24.62 -0.54
C ASP A 216 -4.44 24.23 -1.75
N VAL A 217 -5.43 25.06 -2.12
CA VAL A 217 -6.25 24.84 -3.33
C VAL A 217 -5.46 25.17 -4.61
N TYR A 218 -4.71 26.27 -4.59
CA TYR A 218 -3.83 26.71 -5.69
C TYR A 218 -2.57 27.35 -5.10
N ILE A 219 -1.42 27.12 -5.72
CA ILE A 219 -0.16 27.79 -5.33
C ILE A 219 -0.23 29.32 -5.55
N ASN A 220 -0.88 29.75 -6.65
CA ASN A 220 -1.06 31.15 -7.03
C ASN A 220 -2.54 31.38 -7.41
N PRO A 221 -3.43 31.69 -6.45
CA PRO A 221 -4.82 31.98 -6.77
C PRO A 221 -4.90 33.20 -7.72
N LEU A 222 -5.76 33.12 -8.74
CA LEU A 222 -5.98 34.25 -9.64
C LEU A 222 -6.97 35.24 -9.02
N PRO A 223 -6.91 36.54 -9.40
CA PRO A 223 -8.01 37.45 -9.08
C PRO A 223 -9.35 36.82 -9.50
N GLN A 224 -10.33 36.81 -8.59
CA GLN A 224 -11.67 36.22 -8.79
C GLN A 224 -11.74 34.68 -8.83
N SER A 225 -10.65 33.93 -8.56
CA SER A 225 -10.71 32.46 -8.46
C SER A 225 -11.27 31.96 -7.13
N SER A 226 -11.40 32.83 -6.12
CA SER A 226 -12.08 32.53 -4.86
C SER A 226 -13.42 33.29 -4.81
N PRO A 227 -14.56 32.61 -4.65
CA PRO A 227 -15.88 33.25 -4.63
C PRO A 227 -16.17 34.05 -3.36
N ILE A 228 -15.25 34.09 -2.38
CA ILE A 228 -15.56 34.45 -0.99
C ILE A 228 -14.45 35.20 -0.26
N ARG A 229 -13.25 35.38 -0.84
CA ARG A 229 -12.16 36.14 -0.20
C ARG A 229 -11.33 36.94 -1.17
N ASP A 230 -10.91 38.11 -0.70
CA ASP A 230 -9.87 38.91 -1.34
C ASP A 230 -8.55 38.15 -1.32
N PHE A 231 -7.85 38.16 -2.44
CA PHE A 231 -6.53 37.57 -2.58
C PHE A 231 -5.52 38.32 -1.70
N THR A 232 -4.91 37.63 -0.74
CA THR A 232 -3.94 38.23 0.20
C THR A 232 -2.51 37.72 0.03
N GLN A 233 -2.30 36.53 -0.56
CA GLN A 233 -0.98 35.95 -0.82
C GLN A 233 -0.98 34.93 -1.98
N GLY A 234 0.15 34.88 -2.69
CA GLY A 234 0.52 33.97 -3.77
C GLY A 234 1.79 34.50 -4.45
N GLU A 235 2.69 33.64 -4.90
CA GLU A 235 3.83 34.10 -5.69
C GLU A 235 3.34 34.72 -7.01
N LYS A 236 3.98 35.80 -7.46
CA LYS A 236 3.73 36.29 -8.82
C LYS A 236 4.10 35.16 -9.78
N ASN A 237 3.14 34.73 -10.59
CA ASN A 237 3.41 33.84 -11.71
C ASN A 237 4.53 34.45 -12.56
N PRO A 238 5.70 33.82 -12.71
CA PRO A 238 6.82 34.40 -13.45
C PRO A 238 6.56 34.50 -14.96
N LEU A 239 5.43 33.98 -15.44
CA LEU A 239 4.96 34.04 -16.82
C LEU A 239 3.84 35.08 -17.05
N LEU A 240 3.45 35.86 -16.02
CA LEU A 240 2.53 37.01 -16.08
C LEU A 240 3.19 38.27 -15.48
#